data_AF-A0A1G2W0P5-F1
#
_entry.id   AF-A0A1G2W0P5-F1
#
_cell.length_a   1.000
_cell.length_b   1.000
_cell.length_c   1.000
_cell.angle_alpha   90.00
_cell.angle_beta   90.00
_cell.angle_gamma   90.00
#
_symmetry.space_group_name_H-M   'P 1'
#
loop_
_entity.id
_entity.type
_entity.pdbx_description
1 polymer ?
#
loop_
_entity_poly.entity_id
_entity_poly.type
_entity_poly.pdbx_seq_one_letter_code
_entity_poly.pdbx_strand_id
1 'polypeptide(L)'
;MNRLKTGLGALALAAAVALAGQAGAATTVSSTFDTDADGWGYGSWQSVGGNVLPVTYDAAGDLITSTYGFAGWGYIAPAKFLGDKSDFIGGSLTFDLSSAFNDYSGKRPLVVFSSKNGLRMFGNLAGGPSPQLGSFNVSLSTSSFQTGSDVNQGPRVSDDVFQSIMADLRQIEIYADWSPNVDTVKLDNVIMSGPGAGAVPEPATWAMMILGFGAAGTMMRRRRAALAAV
;
A
#
# COMPACT_ATOMS: atom_id res chain seq x y z
N MET A 1 77.77 3.10 -16.03
CA MET A 1 77.48 3.21 -14.57
C MET A 1 76.20 4.00 -14.38
N ASN A 2 75.37 3.51 -13.46
CA ASN A 2 74.22 4.13 -12.81
C ASN A 2 72.89 4.35 -13.56
N ARG A 3 71.93 3.54 -13.09
CA ARG A 3 70.49 3.50 -13.30
C ARG A 3 69.80 4.81 -12.88
N LEU A 4 68.89 5.33 -13.70
CA LEU A 4 67.74 6.09 -13.19
C LEU A 4 66.49 5.22 -13.33
N LYS A 5 65.94 4.82 -12.18
CA LYS A 5 64.56 4.41 -12.00
C LYS A 5 63.79 5.56 -11.36
N THR A 6 62.47 5.49 -11.44
CA THR A 6 61.43 6.40 -10.90
C THR A 6 61.13 7.58 -11.82
N GLY A 7 59.87 7.90 -12.14
CA GLY A 7 58.57 7.40 -11.71
C GLY A 7 57.53 8.42 -12.17
N LEU A 8 56.26 8.00 -12.28
CA LEU A 8 55.01 8.79 -12.24
C LEU A 8 53.97 8.13 -13.16
N GLY A 9 53.32 7.11 -12.61
CA GLY A 9 51.96 6.77 -13.04
C GLY A 9 51.04 7.88 -12.53
N ALA A 10 50.44 8.63 -13.44
CA ALA A 10 49.48 9.67 -13.12
C ALA A 10 48.24 9.49 -14.01
N LEU A 11 47.09 9.67 -13.35
CA LEU A 11 45.75 9.89 -13.89
C LEU A 11 45.00 8.69 -14.49
N ALA A 12 44.02 8.22 -13.72
CA ALA A 12 42.64 8.18 -14.17
C ALA A 12 41.71 8.40 -12.97
N LEU A 13 41.33 9.66 -12.74
CA LEU A 13 40.19 10.06 -11.92
C LEU A 13 39.09 10.53 -12.90
N ALA A 14 37.84 10.23 -12.57
CA ALA A 14 36.59 10.48 -13.31
C ALA A 14 36.27 9.40 -14.37
N ALA A 15 35.05 8.87 -14.47
CA ALA A 15 33.76 9.40 -14.07
C ALA A 15 32.81 8.29 -13.57
N ALA A 16 32.20 8.51 -12.42
CA ALA A 16 30.98 7.82 -12.01
C ALA A 16 29.98 8.89 -11.59
N VAL A 17 29.44 9.59 -12.58
CA VAL A 17 28.34 10.55 -12.36
C VAL A 17 27.12 10.04 -13.11
N ALA A 18 26.06 9.84 -12.33
CA ALA A 18 24.65 9.82 -12.70
C ALA A 18 24.15 8.74 -13.67
N LEU A 19 23.76 7.59 -13.10
CA LEU A 19 22.63 6.78 -13.60
C LEU A 19 21.73 6.32 -12.43
N ALA A 20 21.68 7.10 -11.34
CA ALA A 20 20.55 6.99 -10.43
C ALA A 20 19.35 7.61 -11.15
N GLY A 21 18.63 6.78 -11.92
CA GLY A 21 17.33 7.14 -12.45
C GLY A 21 16.50 7.70 -11.31
N GLN A 22 15.98 8.89 -11.50
CA GLN A 22 15.14 9.56 -10.52
C GLN A 22 13.86 8.73 -10.40
N ALA A 23 13.79 7.84 -9.41
CA ALA A 23 12.56 7.17 -9.07
C ALA A 23 11.57 8.27 -8.67
N GLY A 24 10.56 8.51 -9.50
CA GLY A 24 9.48 9.43 -9.16
C GLY A 24 8.86 8.98 -7.84
N ALA A 25 8.62 9.92 -6.93
CA ALA A 25 7.92 9.61 -5.70
C ALA A 25 6.54 9.03 -6.08
N ALA A 26 6.26 7.81 -5.64
CA ALA A 26 5.02 7.16 -6.00
C ALA A 26 3.84 7.84 -5.28
N THR A 27 2.72 7.94 -5.97
CA THR A 27 1.50 8.53 -5.43
C THR A 27 0.93 7.63 -4.34
N THR A 28 0.69 8.19 -3.15
CA THR A 28 0.13 7.46 -2.00
C THR A 28 -0.93 8.31 -1.28
N VAL A 29 -1.99 7.66 -0.81
CA VAL A 29 -2.98 8.21 0.12
C VAL A 29 -3.13 7.23 1.28
N SER A 30 -3.11 7.72 2.52
CA SER A 30 -3.14 6.86 3.70
C SER A 30 -4.03 7.36 4.84
N SER A 31 -4.43 6.42 5.68
CA SER A 31 -5.02 6.60 7.01
C SER A 31 -4.36 5.63 7.97
N THR A 32 -3.58 6.17 8.90
CA THR A 32 -2.87 5.43 9.96
C THR A 32 -3.57 5.53 11.32
N PHE A 33 -4.62 6.37 11.41
CA PHE A 33 -5.42 6.56 12.61
C PHE A 33 -4.64 6.94 13.88
N ASP A 34 -3.48 7.59 13.74
CA ASP A 34 -2.61 7.99 14.87
C ASP A 34 -3.23 9.07 15.79
N THR A 35 -4.29 9.76 15.34
CA THR A 35 -4.82 10.92 16.07
C THR A 35 -6.34 10.99 16.10
N ASP A 36 -7.03 10.41 15.11
CA ASP A 36 -8.48 10.36 15.03
C ASP A 36 -8.94 9.29 14.02
N ALA A 37 -10.25 9.28 13.72
CA ALA A 37 -10.85 8.40 12.73
C ALA A 37 -10.59 8.83 11.27
N ASP A 38 -9.89 9.94 11.03
CA ASP A 38 -9.44 10.42 9.73
C ASP A 38 -10.57 10.57 8.69
N GLY A 39 -11.76 10.92 9.18
CA GLY A 39 -12.98 11.09 8.38
C GLY A 39 -13.62 9.79 7.87
N TRP A 40 -13.16 8.63 8.34
CA TRP A 40 -13.82 7.35 8.05
C TRP A 40 -15.18 7.26 8.74
N GLY A 41 -16.08 6.51 8.11
CA GLY A 41 -17.39 6.21 8.67
C GLY A 41 -17.79 4.75 8.44
N TYR A 42 -19.03 4.41 8.77
CA TYR A 42 -19.56 3.05 8.63
C TYR A 42 -20.88 3.08 7.85
N GLY A 43 -20.99 2.29 6.79
CA GLY A 43 -22.08 2.41 5.82
C GLY A 43 -22.15 1.20 4.88
N SER A 44 -22.88 1.36 3.77
CA SER A 44 -23.06 0.28 2.79
C SER A 44 -22.91 0.74 1.35
N TRP A 45 -22.26 -0.09 0.54
CA TRP A 45 -22.12 0.01 -0.91
C TRP A 45 -23.46 -0.03 -1.63
N GLN A 46 -24.48 -0.64 -1.00
CA GLN A 46 -25.83 -0.69 -1.56
C GLN A 46 -26.47 0.70 -1.61
N SER A 47 -26.11 1.58 -0.68
CA SER A 47 -26.66 2.93 -0.52
C SER A 47 -25.56 3.99 -0.63
N VAL A 48 -24.94 4.10 -1.81
CA VAL A 48 -23.84 5.04 -2.06
C VAL A 48 -24.27 6.49 -1.79
N GLY A 49 -23.55 7.18 -0.90
CA GLY A 49 -23.91 8.53 -0.45
C GLY A 49 -25.15 8.60 0.46
N GLY A 50 -25.62 7.45 0.94
CA GLY A 50 -26.66 7.33 1.97
C GLY A 50 -26.10 7.59 3.37
N ASN A 51 -26.80 7.05 4.38
CA ASN A 51 -26.42 7.23 5.77
C ASN A 51 -25.04 6.60 6.05
N VAL A 52 -24.14 7.42 6.59
CA VAL A 52 -22.84 6.99 7.10
C VAL A 52 -22.84 7.26 8.59
N LEU A 53 -22.69 6.20 9.37
CA LEU A 53 -22.60 6.25 10.83
C LEU A 53 -21.17 6.58 11.26
N PRO A 54 -20.98 7.18 12.44
CA PRO A 54 -19.65 7.38 13.01
C PRO A 54 -19.01 6.03 13.37
N VAL A 55 -17.67 6.01 13.33
CA VAL A 55 -16.82 4.94 13.87
C VAL A 55 -16.19 5.42 15.17
N THR A 56 -15.70 4.48 15.98
CA THR A 56 -15.00 4.78 17.22
C THR A 56 -13.50 4.77 16.98
N TYR A 57 -12.82 5.88 17.26
CA TYR A 57 -11.36 5.91 17.34
C TYR A 57 -10.88 5.33 18.69
N ASP A 58 -9.96 4.38 18.64
CA ASP A 58 -9.27 3.80 19.80
C ASP A 58 -7.84 4.32 19.86
N ALA A 59 -7.63 5.34 20.71
CA ALA A 59 -6.33 5.97 20.88
C ALA A 59 -5.28 5.08 21.56
N ALA A 60 -5.65 3.96 22.16
CA ALA A 60 -4.69 3.04 22.74
C ALA A 60 -4.08 2.08 21.69
N GLY A 61 -4.83 1.84 20.61
CA GLY A 61 -4.42 0.96 19.52
C GLY A 61 -4.14 1.69 18.20
N ASP A 62 -4.23 3.03 18.18
CA ASP A 62 -4.10 3.87 16.99
C ASP A 62 -4.92 3.32 15.80
N LEU A 63 -6.19 2.99 16.06
CA LEU A 63 -7.05 2.31 15.09
C LEU A 63 -8.50 2.76 15.22
N ILE A 64 -9.34 2.39 14.24
CA ILE A 64 -10.79 2.55 14.36
C ILE A 64 -11.50 1.22 14.58
N THR A 65 -12.60 1.28 15.32
CA THR A 65 -13.47 0.13 15.63
C THR A 65 -14.92 0.46 15.30
N SER A 66 -15.64 -0.56 14.87
CA SER A 66 -17.06 -0.51 14.58
C SER A 66 -17.72 -1.78 15.11
N THR A 67 -18.87 -1.65 15.76
CA THR A 67 -19.62 -2.77 16.36
C THR A 67 -21.06 -2.74 15.89
N TYR A 68 -21.38 -3.49 14.84
CA TYR A 68 -22.73 -3.57 14.26
C TYR A 68 -23.01 -4.96 13.69
N GLY A 69 -24.29 -5.31 13.54
CA GLY A 69 -24.76 -6.53 12.87
C GLY A 69 -25.55 -6.21 11.60
N PHE A 70 -25.06 -5.25 10.81
CA PHE A 70 -25.71 -4.83 9.57
C PHE A 70 -25.14 -5.59 8.36
N ALA A 71 -26.00 -6.35 7.69
CA ALA A 71 -25.60 -7.13 6.53
C ALA A 71 -25.09 -6.24 5.38
N GLY A 72 -23.93 -6.56 4.82
CA GLY A 72 -23.37 -5.81 3.69
C GLY A 72 -22.85 -4.42 4.03
N TRP A 73 -22.47 -4.19 5.29
CA TRP A 73 -21.89 -2.93 5.74
C TRP A 73 -20.39 -3.05 5.98
N GLY A 74 -19.73 -1.89 5.92
CA GLY A 74 -18.29 -1.77 6.05
C GLY A 74 -17.85 -0.35 6.36
N TYR A 75 -16.54 -0.19 6.44
CA TYR A 75 -15.88 1.09 6.61
C TYR A 75 -15.90 1.87 5.31
N ILE A 76 -16.42 3.10 5.35
CA ILE A 76 -16.52 3.99 4.20
C ILE A 76 -15.35 4.98 4.21
N ALA A 77 -14.58 4.95 3.13
CA ALA A 77 -13.39 5.78 3.01
C ALA A 77 -13.72 7.28 2.86
N PRO A 78 -12.89 8.18 3.43
CA PRO A 78 -13.05 9.63 3.31
C PRO A 78 -12.70 10.14 1.91
N ALA A 79 -13.08 11.39 1.63
CA ALA A 79 -12.95 12.03 0.31
C ALA A 79 -11.55 11.97 -0.31
N LYS A 80 -10.48 11.92 0.49
CA LYS A 80 -9.10 11.81 -0.01
C LYS A 80 -8.82 10.51 -0.80
N PHE A 81 -9.53 9.42 -0.49
CA PHE A 81 -9.45 8.16 -1.24
C PHE A 81 -10.33 8.15 -2.50
N LEU A 82 -11.14 9.19 -2.73
CA LEU A 82 -12.17 9.23 -3.77
C LEU A 82 -11.80 10.21 -4.88
N GLY A 83 -12.64 10.31 -5.92
CA GLY A 83 -12.37 11.10 -7.12
C GLY A 83 -11.57 10.32 -8.16
N ASP A 84 -10.80 11.04 -9.00
CA ASP A 84 -9.95 10.39 -9.99
C ASP A 84 -8.77 9.69 -9.30
N LYS A 85 -8.68 8.38 -9.53
CA LYS A 85 -7.66 7.47 -9.02
C LYS A 85 -6.99 6.68 -10.16
N SER A 86 -7.01 7.22 -11.37
CA SER A 86 -6.37 6.61 -12.54
C SER A 86 -4.86 6.36 -12.33
N ASP A 87 -4.17 7.24 -11.61
CA ASP A 87 -2.75 7.11 -11.28
C ASP A 87 -2.44 5.94 -10.31
N PHE A 88 -3.47 5.35 -9.70
CA PHE A 88 -3.31 4.21 -8.78
C PHE A 88 -3.47 2.86 -9.48
N ILE A 89 -3.90 2.84 -10.74
CA ILE A 89 -4.06 1.62 -11.53
C ILE A 89 -2.71 0.90 -11.65
N GLY A 90 -2.70 -0.41 -11.35
CA GLY A 90 -1.50 -1.23 -11.28
C GLY A 90 -0.76 -1.17 -9.93
N GLY A 91 -1.25 -0.37 -8.99
CA GLY A 91 -0.79 -0.32 -7.60
C GLY A 91 -1.56 -1.25 -6.67
N SER A 92 -1.77 -0.83 -5.42
CA SER A 92 -2.44 -1.62 -4.38
C SER A 92 -3.23 -0.78 -3.39
N LEU A 93 -4.29 -1.37 -2.83
CA LEU A 93 -4.91 -0.95 -1.58
C LEU A 93 -4.53 -1.96 -0.50
N THR A 94 -3.81 -1.52 0.53
CA THR A 94 -3.48 -2.32 1.70
C THR A 94 -4.19 -1.78 2.94
N PHE A 95 -4.49 -2.65 3.89
CA PHE A 95 -5.08 -2.29 5.18
C PHE A 95 -4.94 -3.45 6.15
N ASP A 96 -4.95 -3.16 7.44
CA ASP A 96 -5.02 -4.16 8.50
C ASP A 96 -6.46 -4.30 8.97
N LEU A 97 -6.94 -5.53 9.10
CA LEU A 97 -8.30 -5.82 9.54
C LEU A 97 -8.29 -6.91 10.61
N SER A 98 -9.17 -6.79 11.59
CA SER A 98 -9.49 -7.88 12.52
C SER A 98 -10.99 -7.96 12.78
N SER A 99 -11.46 -9.18 13.05
CA SER A 99 -12.82 -9.46 13.50
C SER A 99 -12.79 -10.72 14.34
N ALA A 100 -13.64 -10.79 15.38
CA ALA A 100 -13.81 -12.01 16.15
C ALA A 100 -14.39 -13.16 15.31
N PHE A 101 -15.12 -12.83 14.23
CA PHE A 101 -15.79 -13.78 13.37
C PHE A 101 -15.28 -13.70 11.92
N ASN A 102 -15.38 -14.83 11.22
CA ASN A 102 -14.98 -14.95 9.82
C ASN A 102 -15.78 -16.07 9.10
N ASP A 103 -17.07 -16.18 9.42
CA ASP A 103 -17.98 -17.19 8.85
C ASP A 103 -18.10 -17.07 7.32
N TYR A 104 -17.82 -15.87 6.82
CA TYR A 104 -17.89 -15.52 5.41
C TYR A 104 -16.54 -15.43 4.68
N SER A 105 -15.45 -15.90 5.30
CA SER A 105 -14.15 -16.08 4.64
C SER A 105 -14.29 -16.79 3.30
N GLY A 106 -13.64 -16.30 2.25
CA GLY A 106 -13.75 -16.93 0.93
C GLY A 106 -15.02 -16.59 0.15
N LYS A 107 -16.01 -15.95 0.78
CA LYS A 107 -17.37 -15.78 0.23
C LYS A 107 -17.77 -14.33 0.02
N ARG A 108 -17.16 -13.41 0.79
CA ARG A 108 -17.44 -11.97 0.77
C ARG A 108 -16.24 -11.21 0.25
N PRO A 109 -16.45 -10.04 -0.37
CA PRO A 109 -15.36 -9.20 -0.81
C PRO A 109 -14.63 -8.64 0.40
N LEU A 110 -13.35 -8.38 0.25
CA LEU A 110 -12.61 -7.54 1.19
C LEU A 110 -12.95 -6.06 1.00
N VAL A 111 -13.17 -5.65 -0.26
CA VAL A 111 -13.48 -4.26 -0.60
C VAL A 111 -14.53 -4.13 -1.69
N VAL A 112 -15.31 -3.05 -1.67
CA VAL A 112 -16.27 -2.70 -2.73
C VAL A 112 -16.01 -1.28 -3.20
N PHE A 113 -15.82 -1.12 -4.51
CA PHE A 113 -15.57 0.18 -5.13
C PHE A 113 -16.81 0.55 -5.96
N SER A 114 -17.29 1.79 -5.80
CA SER A 114 -18.42 2.32 -6.56
C SER A 114 -18.03 3.63 -7.23
N SER A 115 -18.44 3.83 -8.47
CA SER A 115 -18.25 5.05 -9.25
C SER A 115 -19.41 6.04 -9.09
N LYS A 116 -19.25 7.26 -9.63
CA LYS A 116 -20.35 8.24 -9.69
C LYS A 116 -21.45 7.83 -10.66
N ASN A 117 -21.12 7.08 -11.72
CA ASN A 117 -22.07 6.58 -12.70
C ASN A 117 -22.78 5.27 -12.27
N GLY A 118 -22.55 4.79 -11.04
CA GLY A 118 -23.25 3.64 -10.46
C GLY A 118 -22.68 2.27 -10.81
N LEU A 119 -21.54 2.22 -11.52
CA LEU A 119 -20.75 1.01 -11.69
C LEU A 119 -20.12 0.59 -10.35
N ARG A 120 -19.95 -0.72 -10.19
CA ARG A 120 -19.40 -1.33 -8.98
C ARG A 120 -18.46 -2.46 -9.30
N MET A 121 -17.46 -2.64 -8.45
CA MET A 121 -16.57 -3.79 -8.49
C MET A 121 -16.25 -4.29 -7.08
N PHE A 122 -16.15 -5.60 -6.96
CA PHE A 122 -15.99 -6.33 -5.70
C PHE A 122 -14.60 -6.93 -5.70
N GLY A 123 -13.77 -6.49 -4.77
CA GLY A 123 -12.35 -6.77 -4.71
C GLY A 123 -12.01 -7.83 -3.69
N ASN A 124 -11.22 -8.82 -4.14
CA ASN A 124 -10.63 -9.94 -3.43
C ASN A 124 -11.56 -10.68 -2.45
N LEU A 125 -11.80 -11.96 -2.73
CA LEU A 125 -12.64 -12.83 -1.91
C LEU A 125 -11.81 -13.87 -1.16
N ALA A 126 -10.48 -13.87 -1.35
CA ALA A 126 -9.62 -14.85 -0.74
C ALA A 126 -9.37 -14.50 0.73
N GLY A 127 -9.72 -15.45 1.60
CA GLY A 127 -9.55 -15.31 3.04
C GLY A 127 -10.56 -14.36 3.67
N GLY A 128 -10.21 -13.88 4.86
CA GLY A 128 -10.98 -12.96 5.68
C GLY A 128 -10.23 -12.71 6.99
N PRO A 129 -10.77 -11.86 7.87
CA PRO A 129 -10.10 -11.45 9.09
C PRO A 129 -9.89 -12.60 10.08
N SER A 130 -9.00 -12.36 11.04
CA SER A 130 -8.84 -13.16 12.24
C SER A 130 -9.10 -12.29 13.47
N PRO A 131 -9.16 -12.87 14.68
CA PRO A 131 -9.23 -12.08 15.91
C PRO A 131 -8.00 -11.18 16.14
N GLN A 132 -6.89 -11.42 15.42
CA GLN A 132 -5.71 -10.57 15.41
C GLN A 132 -5.73 -9.65 14.18
N LEU A 133 -5.24 -8.42 14.35
CA LEU A 133 -4.97 -7.51 13.23
C LEU A 133 -3.99 -8.17 12.26
N GLY A 134 -4.40 -8.26 11.00
CA GLY A 134 -3.57 -8.82 9.94
C GLY A 134 -3.72 -8.01 8.66
N SER A 135 -2.65 -7.95 7.87
CA SER A 135 -2.58 -7.15 6.66
C SER A 135 -3.21 -7.84 5.46
N PHE A 136 -4.01 -7.07 4.74
CA PHE A 136 -4.62 -7.44 3.47
C PHE A 136 -4.03 -6.57 2.36
N ASN A 137 -3.95 -7.16 1.16
CA ASN A 137 -3.52 -6.47 -0.04
C ASN A 137 -4.50 -6.79 -1.17
N VAL A 138 -5.07 -5.75 -1.75
CA VAL A 138 -5.88 -5.81 -2.97
C VAL A 138 -5.14 -5.07 -4.07
N SER A 139 -4.59 -5.82 -5.03
CA SER A 139 -4.00 -5.23 -6.23
C SER A 139 -5.04 -4.41 -7.00
N LEU A 140 -4.70 -3.19 -7.39
CA LEU A 140 -5.58 -2.31 -8.17
C LEU A 140 -5.47 -2.62 -9.65
N SER A 141 -5.88 -3.85 -9.99
CA SER A 141 -5.93 -4.36 -11.35
C SER A 141 -7.15 -5.24 -11.54
N THR A 142 -7.54 -5.44 -12.79
CA THR A 142 -8.74 -6.22 -13.12
C THR A 142 -8.66 -7.69 -12.69
N SER A 143 -7.48 -8.25 -12.37
CA SER A 143 -7.36 -9.61 -11.81
C SER A 143 -7.93 -9.77 -10.40
N SER A 144 -8.05 -8.68 -9.66
CA SER A 144 -8.48 -8.71 -8.26
C SER A 144 -9.95 -8.37 -8.06
N PHE A 145 -10.67 -8.03 -9.14
CA PHE A 145 -12.03 -7.50 -9.06
C PHE A 145 -13.02 -8.26 -9.96
N GLN A 146 -14.21 -8.50 -9.42
CA GLN A 146 -15.36 -9.08 -10.13
C GLN A 146 -16.56 -8.12 -10.13
N THR A 147 -17.47 -8.34 -11.07
CA THR A 147 -18.80 -7.74 -11.10
C THR A 147 -19.75 -8.48 -10.14
N GLY A 148 -21.00 -8.04 -10.03
CA GLY A 148 -22.06 -8.77 -9.31
C GLY A 148 -22.45 -8.10 -7.98
N SER A 149 -22.34 -8.86 -6.90
CA SER A 149 -22.70 -8.44 -5.53
C SER A 149 -21.73 -9.05 -4.51
N ASP A 150 -21.92 -8.68 -3.25
CA ASP A 150 -21.23 -9.24 -2.08
C ASP A 150 -21.48 -10.74 -1.87
N VAL A 151 -22.65 -11.27 -2.28
CA VAL A 151 -23.00 -12.71 -2.17
C VAL A 151 -22.94 -13.50 -3.47
N ASN A 152 -23.23 -12.84 -4.59
CA ASN A 152 -23.31 -13.46 -5.92
C ASN A 152 -22.34 -12.74 -6.85
N GLN A 153 -21.16 -13.34 -7.03
CA GLN A 153 -20.13 -12.79 -7.88
C GLN A 153 -20.44 -13.07 -9.35
N GLY A 154 -20.20 -12.05 -10.16
CA GLY A 154 -20.21 -12.14 -11.61
C GLY A 154 -18.82 -12.42 -12.18
N PRO A 155 -18.67 -12.29 -13.51
CA PRO A 155 -17.36 -12.38 -14.14
C PRO A 155 -16.42 -11.28 -13.66
N ARG A 156 -15.13 -11.50 -13.90
CA ARG A 156 -14.07 -10.50 -13.78
C ARG A 156 -14.47 -9.20 -14.46
N VAL A 157 -14.11 -8.07 -13.85
CA VAL A 157 -14.32 -6.75 -14.44
C VAL A 157 -13.46 -6.59 -15.70
N SER A 158 -14.02 -6.00 -16.76
CA SER A 158 -13.28 -5.64 -17.98
C SER A 158 -12.43 -4.38 -17.76
N ASP A 159 -11.40 -4.19 -18.57
CA ASP A 159 -10.44 -3.09 -18.35
C ASP A 159 -11.09 -1.70 -18.49
N ASP A 160 -12.06 -1.55 -19.40
CA ASP A 160 -12.84 -0.32 -19.57
C ASP A 160 -13.71 0.01 -18.35
N VAL A 161 -14.41 -0.99 -17.78
CA VAL A 161 -15.23 -0.79 -16.57
C VAL A 161 -14.34 -0.48 -15.38
N PHE A 162 -13.21 -1.17 -15.22
CA PHE A 162 -12.26 -0.91 -14.14
C PHE A 162 -11.68 0.51 -14.24
N GLN A 163 -11.20 0.90 -15.42
CA GLN A 163 -10.70 2.25 -15.67
C GLN A 163 -11.77 3.30 -15.42
N SER A 164 -13.01 3.07 -15.88
CA SER A 164 -14.12 3.99 -15.62
C SER A 164 -14.34 4.17 -14.13
N ILE A 165 -14.42 3.09 -13.33
CA ILE A 165 -14.64 3.19 -11.88
C ILE A 165 -13.49 3.93 -11.19
N MET A 166 -12.24 3.67 -11.59
CA MET A 166 -11.08 4.32 -11.00
C MET A 166 -10.99 5.81 -11.39
N ALA A 167 -11.46 6.20 -12.57
CA ALA A 167 -11.44 7.60 -13.02
C ALA A 167 -12.46 8.49 -12.27
N ASP A 168 -13.50 7.92 -11.67
CA ASP A 168 -14.56 8.68 -11.00
C ASP A 168 -15.02 8.06 -9.67
N LEU A 169 -14.09 7.50 -8.91
CA LEU A 169 -14.38 6.75 -7.68
C LEU A 169 -15.23 7.57 -6.70
N ARG A 170 -16.39 7.04 -6.33
CA ARG A 170 -17.38 7.70 -5.46
C ARG A 170 -17.42 7.11 -4.06
N GLN A 171 -17.13 5.83 -3.90
CA GLN A 171 -17.09 5.18 -2.60
C GLN A 171 -16.13 4.01 -2.64
N ILE A 172 -15.37 3.86 -1.56
CA ILE A 172 -14.69 2.62 -1.20
C ILE A 172 -15.30 2.16 0.10
N GLU A 173 -15.72 0.91 0.13
CA GLU A 173 -16.07 0.19 1.35
C GLU A 173 -15.01 -0.88 1.62
N ILE A 174 -14.50 -0.92 2.85
CA ILE A 174 -13.77 -2.07 3.38
C ILE A 174 -14.77 -2.90 4.19
N TYR A 175 -15.02 -4.12 3.74
CA TYR A 175 -16.13 -4.94 4.19
C TYR A 175 -15.96 -5.38 5.66
N ALA A 176 -17.02 -5.27 6.46
CA ALA A 176 -16.96 -5.52 7.90
C ALA A 176 -18.11 -6.41 8.42
N ASP A 177 -18.91 -6.97 7.53
CA ASP A 177 -19.95 -7.95 7.83
C ASP A 177 -19.41 -9.37 7.59
N TRP A 178 -18.81 -9.97 8.62
CA TRP A 178 -18.09 -11.24 8.52
C TRP A 178 -18.84 -12.42 9.14
N SER A 179 -19.97 -12.15 9.79
CA SER A 179 -20.84 -13.14 10.40
C SER A 179 -22.31 -12.73 10.35
N PRO A 180 -23.26 -13.65 10.62
CA PRO A 180 -24.65 -13.25 10.83
C PRO A 180 -24.89 -12.58 12.20
N ASN A 181 -23.86 -12.42 13.03
CA ASN A 181 -23.95 -11.85 14.36
C ASN A 181 -23.57 -10.36 14.33
N VAL A 182 -23.53 -9.73 15.51
CA VAL A 182 -22.89 -8.43 15.64
C VAL A 182 -21.38 -8.62 15.56
N ASP A 183 -20.77 -8.05 14.53
CA ASP A 183 -19.33 -8.04 14.35
C ASP A 183 -18.74 -6.83 15.07
N THR A 184 -17.63 -7.05 15.77
CA THR A 184 -16.72 -5.96 16.17
C THR A 184 -15.48 -6.07 15.30
N VAL A 185 -15.37 -5.14 14.35
CA VAL A 185 -14.29 -5.13 13.37
C VAL A 185 -13.36 -3.97 13.69
N LYS A 186 -12.06 -4.19 13.61
CA LYS A 186 -11.04 -3.14 13.72
C LYS A 186 -10.37 -2.93 12.38
N LEU A 187 -10.07 -1.68 12.05
CA LEU A 187 -9.36 -1.29 10.84
C LEU A 187 -8.18 -0.38 11.19
N ASP A 188 -7.05 -0.64 10.55
CA ASP A 188 -5.83 0.17 10.66
C ASP A 188 -5.05 0.20 9.33
N ASN A 189 -4.08 1.12 9.20
CA ASN A 189 -3.08 1.21 8.14
C ASN A 189 -3.64 1.13 6.71
N VAL A 190 -4.70 1.88 6.43
CA VAL A 190 -5.30 1.90 5.09
C VAL A 190 -4.42 2.75 4.18
N ILE A 191 -3.82 2.13 3.16
CA ILE A 191 -2.88 2.78 2.25
C ILE A 191 -3.27 2.41 0.82
N MET A 192 -3.59 3.42 0.01
CA MET A 192 -3.71 3.30 -1.43
C MET A 192 -2.43 3.83 -2.07
N SER A 193 -1.81 3.03 -2.91
CA SER A 193 -0.50 3.33 -3.50
C SER A 193 -0.52 3.05 -4.98
N GLY A 194 0.06 3.96 -5.77
CA GLY A 194 0.22 3.79 -7.21
C GLY A 194 1.32 2.79 -7.58
N PRO A 195 1.42 2.43 -8.87
CA PRO A 195 2.46 1.53 -9.34
C PRO A 195 3.84 2.12 -9.03
N GLY A 196 4.75 1.28 -8.53
CA GLY A 196 6.11 1.69 -8.15
C GLY A 196 6.26 2.20 -6.70
N ALA A 197 5.18 2.41 -5.95
CA ALA A 197 5.28 2.77 -4.52
C ALA A 197 5.86 1.66 -3.65
N GLY A 198 5.62 0.40 -4.04
CA GLY A 198 6.20 -0.77 -3.39
C GLY A 198 7.67 -1.03 -3.76
N ALA A 199 8.19 -0.32 -4.77
CA ALA A 199 9.62 -0.28 -5.03
C ALA A 199 10.22 0.81 -4.16
N VAL A 200 10.26 0.59 -2.84
CA VAL A 200 11.32 1.20 -2.04
C VAL A 200 12.61 0.75 -2.72
N PRO A 201 13.41 1.64 -3.33
CA PRO A 201 14.75 1.24 -3.74
C PRO A 201 15.39 0.75 -2.45
N GLU A 202 15.75 -0.54 -2.36
CA GLU A 202 16.54 -1.01 -1.24
C GLU A 202 17.69 -0.02 -1.09
N PRO A 203 17.75 0.67 0.07
CA PRO A 203 18.16 2.04 0.04
C PRO A 203 19.63 2.07 -0.36
N ALA A 204 19.97 3.09 -1.14
CA ALA A 204 21.33 3.47 -1.42
C ALA A 204 22.23 3.44 -0.18
N THR A 205 21.71 3.38 1.05
CA THR A 205 22.37 2.92 2.28
C THR A 205 23.31 1.75 2.10
N TRP A 206 22.90 0.62 1.50
CA TRP A 206 23.82 -0.53 1.34
C TRP A 206 24.96 -0.17 0.39
N ALA A 207 24.66 0.50 -0.71
CA ALA A 207 25.66 0.98 -1.66
C ALA A 207 26.60 2.04 -1.04
N MET A 208 26.09 2.94 -0.20
CA MET A 208 26.83 3.99 0.49
C MET A 208 27.66 3.45 1.65
N MET A 209 27.16 2.41 2.36
CA MET A 209 27.94 1.68 3.36
C MET A 209 29.07 0.91 2.68
N ILE A 210 28.79 0.19 1.59
CA ILE A 210 29.82 -0.54 0.83
C ILE A 210 30.85 0.45 0.24
N LEU A 211 30.41 1.56 -0.34
CA LEU A 211 31.32 2.62 -0.83
C LEU A 211 32.11 3.26 0.31
N GLY A 212 31.48 3.57 1.44
CA GLY A 212 32.13 4.15 2.62
C GLY A 212 33.17 3.22 3.23
N PHE A 213 32.84 1.93 3.42
CA PHE A 213 33.77 0.92 3.92
C PHE A 213 34.86 0.57 2.90
N GLY A 214 34.53 0.55 1.61
CA GLY A 214 35.52 0.38 0.53
C GLY A 214 36.51 1.54 0.48
N ALA A 215 36.03 2.78 0.59
CA ALA A 215 36.88 3.97 0.65
C ALA A 215 37.75 3.99 1.91
N ALA A 216 37.20 3.68 3.08
CA ALA A 216 37.96 3.59 4.33
C ALA A 216 39.03 2.48 4.26
N GLY A 217 38.68 1.30 3.76
CA GLY A 217 39.59 0.16 3.58
C GLY A 217 40.74 0.47 2.64
N THR A 218 40.47 1.12 1.50
CA THR A 218 41.51 1.52 0.55
C THR A 218 42.47 2.56 1.13
N MET A 219 41.97 3.54 1.91
CA MET A 219 42.82 4.52 2.59
C MET A 219 43.73 3.87 3.64
N MET A 220 43.22 2.93 4.44
CA MET A 220 44.02 2.19 5.42
C MET A 220 45.11 1.32 4.77
N ARG A 221 44.79 0.67 3.64
CA ARG A 221 45.76 -0.15 2.89
C ARG A 221 46.90 0.68 2.29
N ARG A 222 46.61 1.89 1.80
CA ARG A 222 47.64 2.83 1.30
C ARG A 222 48.62 3.28 2.39
N ARG A 223 48.16 3.52 3.61
CA ARG A 223 49.03 3.91 4.74
C ARG A 223 50.02 2.82 5.13
N ARG A 224 49.58 1.55 5.15
CA ARG A 224 50.47 0.41 5.46
C ARG A 224 51.56 0.22 4.41
N ALA A 225 51.23 0.41 3.13
CA ALA A 225 52.22 0.31 2.04
C ALA A 225 53.29 1.40 2.10
N ALA A 226 52.93 2.62 2.56
CA ALA A 226 53.89 3.70 2.74
C ALA A 226 54.84 3.49 3.93
N LEU A 227 54.37 2.85 5.01
CA LEU A 227 55.18 2.57 6.20
C LEU A 227 56.11 1.36 6.04
N ALA A 228 55.80 0.42 5.15
CA ALA A 228 56.65 -0.75 4.86
C ALA A 228 57.73 -0.47 3.80
N ALA A 229 57.75 0.73 3.21
CA ALA A 229 58.74 1.16 2.21
C ALA A 229 59.89 1.99 2.82
N VAL A 230 59.97 2.04 4.16
CA VAL A 230 61.07 2.62 4.96
C VAL A 230 61.83 1.47 5.61
#